data_AF-A0A918WVL8-F1
#
_entry.id   AF-A0A918WVL8-F1
#
_cell.length_a   1.000
_cell.length_b   1.000
_cell.length_c   1.000
_cell.angle_alpha   90.00
_cell.angle_beta   90.00
_cell.angle_gamma   90.00
#
_symmetry.space_group_name_H-M   'P 1'
#
loop_
_entity.id
_entity.type
_entity.pdbx_description
1 polymer ?
#
loop_
_entity_poly.entity_id
_entity_poly.type
_entity_poly.pdbx_seq_one_letter_code
_entity_poly.pdbx_strand_id
1 'polypeptide(L)'
;MSRYDVTDEQWEGLAQVVPLRSRNEWPSRTDHRTVPQGYEEVEQRRMVVLRVQVFSDAREVAEYLIAQIPVLLDLTSAETDVAKRILDFSSGVVFGLGSGMHRVDRNVFLLAPVGMEVEGVEAAAVPRS
;
A
#
# COMPACT_ATOMS: atom_id res chain seq x y z
N MET A 1 -11.91 32.31 7.53
CA MET A 1 -11.18 33.42 6.88
C MET A 1 -9.84 33.51 7.61
N SER A 2 -8.67 33.26 7.03
CA SER A 2 -8.16 33.69 5.73
C SER A 2 -7.38 32.59 5.01
N ARG A 3 -7.46 32.67 3.70
CA ARG A 3 -6.87 31.86 2.64
C ARG A 3 -5.36 32.14 2.58
N TYR A 4 -4.53 31.12 2.45
CA TYR A 4 -3.11 31.28 2.09
C TYR A 4 -3.04 31.67 0.61
N ASP A 5 -3.29 32.95 0.32
CA ASP A 5 -2.94 33.52 -0.98
C ASP A 5 -1.53 34.09 -0.84
N VAL A 6 -0.53 33.30 -1.24
CA VAL A 6 0.84 33.77 -1.43
C VAL A 6 0.85 34.54 -2.76
N THR A 7 1.16 35.82 -2.72
CA THR A 7 1.26 36.66 -3.92
C THR A 7 2.55 36.34 -4.69
N ASP A 8 2.50 36.43 -6.02
CA ASP A 8 3.61 36.13 -6.94
C ASP A 8 4.90 36.90 -6.60
N GLU A 9 4.78 38.08 -5.98
CA GLU A 9 5.90 38.95 -5.59
C GLU A 9 6.76 38.35 -4.47
N GLN A 10 6.23 37.45 -3.62
CA GLN A 10 7.03 36.77 -2.60
C GLN A 10 7.90 35.65 -3.18
N TRP A 11 7.62 35.18 -4.40
CA TRP A 11 8.41 34.16 -5.09
C TRP A 11 9.63 34.73 -5.80
N GLU A 12 9.63 36.02 -6.16
CA GLU A 12 10.71 36.65 -6.91
C GLU A 12 12.01 36.83 -6.10
N GLY A 13 11.94 36.82 -4.77
CA GLY A 13 13.11 37.02 -3.89
C GLY A 13 13.84 35.74 -3.45
N LEU A 14 13.21 34.57 -3.59
CA LEU A 14 13.77 33.29 -3.10
C LEU A 14 14.43 32.46 -4.21
N ALA A 15 14.12 32.76 -5.47
CA ALA A 15 14.76 32.13 -6.61
C ALA A 15 16.04 32.90 -7.00
N GLN A 16 17.12 32.71 -6.23
CA GLN A 16 18.44 32.96 -6.80
C GLN A 16 18.61 32.00 -7.98
N VAL A 17 18.51 32.53 -9.19
CA VAL A 17 18.76 31.80 -10.42
C VAL A 17 20.24 31.41 -10.42
N VAL A 18 20.52 30.16 -10.06
CA VAL A 18 21.87 29.60 -10.18
C VAL A 18 22.22 29.65 -11.67
N PRO A 19 23.30 30.34 -12.07
CA PRO A 19 23.68 30.38 -13.47
C PRO A 19 23.90 28.94 -13.92
N LEU A 20 23.18 28.52 -14.97
CA LEU A 20 23.42 27.25 -15.64
C LEU A 20 24.82 27.30 -16.22
N ARG A 21 25.78 26.89 -15.40
CA ARG A 21 27.16 26.68 -15.83
C ARG A 21 27.18 25.59 -16.88
N SER A 22 28.16 25.71 -17.77
CA SER A 22 28.40 24.85 -18.93
C SER A 22 28.08 23.38 -18.64
N ARG A 23 27.53 22.70 -19.65
CA ARG A 23 26.89 21.37 -19.63
C ARG A 23 27.70 20.22 -18.97
N ASN A 24 28.93 20.47 -18.54
CA ASN A 24 29.86 19.49 -17.96
C ASN A 24 30.46 19.87 -16.58
N GLU A 25 29.95 20.90 -15.88
CA GLU A 25 30.58 21.42 -14.63
C GLU A 25 29.80 21.12 -13.34
N TRP A 26 29.03 20.03 -13.28
CA TRP A 26 28.68 19.48 -11.96
C TRP A 26 29.97 18.91 -11.33
N PRO A 27 30.19 19.02 -10.00
CA PRO A 27 31.41 18.53 -9.37
C PRO A 27 31.41 17.00 -9.38
N SER A 28 31.78 16.40 -10.51
CA SER A 28 32.15 15.01 -10.62
C SER A 28 33.53 14.86 -10.01
N ARG A 29 33.58 14.77 -8.68
CA ARG A 29 34.72 14.15 -8.01
C ARG A 29 34.88 12.78 -8.67
N THR A 30 36.05 12.48 -9.22
CA THR A 30 36.28 11.29 -10.07
C THR A 30 36.01 9.97 -9.34
N ASP A 31 35.88 10.01 -8.00
CA ASP A 31 35.51 8.88 -7.13
C ASP A 31 34.06 8.91 -6.62
N HIS A 32 33.22 9.85 -7.05
CA HIS A 32 31.81 9.86 -6.66
C HIS A 32 31.00 8.94 -7.58
N ARG A 33 31.12 7.63 -7.38
CA ARG A 33 30.05 6.70 -7.75
C ARG A 33 28.88 6.92 -6.77
N THR A 34 27.99 7.87 -7.04
CA THR A 34 26.60 7.78 -6.53
C THR A 34 25.81 6.82 -7.41
N VAL A 35 26.12 5.54 -7.30
CA VAL A 35 25.07 4.55 -7.31
C VAL A 35 25.17 3.94 -5.92
N PRO A 36 24.20 4.17 -5.03
CA PRO A 36 24.18 3.47 -3.75
C PRO A 36 24.34 1.97 -4.04
N GLN A 37 25.49 1.42 -3.68
CA GLN A 37 25.74 0.00 -3.79
C GLN A 37 24.81 -0.66 -2.76
N GLY A 38 23.69 -1.23 -3.24
CA GLY A 38 22.72 -1.88 -2.37
C GLY A 38 21.30 -1.29 -2.38
N TYR A 39 20.86 -0.60 -3.44
CA TYR A 39 19.50 -0.92 -3.87
C TYR A 39 19.60 -2.31 -4.52
N GLU A 40 19.59 -3.35 -3.70
CA GLU A 40 18.89 -4.54 -4.17
C GLU A 40 17.53 -4.01 -4.62
N GLU A 41 17.08 -4.38 -5.82
CA GLU A 41 15.68 -4.16 -6.18
C GLU A 41 14.89 -4.59 -4.96
N VAL A 42 14.33 -3.63 -4.21
CA VAL A 42 13.35 -3.95 -3.20
C VAL A 42 12.26 -4.55 -4.05
N GLU A 43 12.24 -5.88 -4.10
CA GLU A 43 11.35 -6.66 -4.93
C GLU A 43 9.99 -6.04 -4.66
N GLN A 44 9.49 -5.24 -5.62
CA GLN A 44 8.43 -4.30 -5.31
C GLN A 44 7.27 -5.16 -4.84
N ARG A 45 7.01 -5.16 -3.53
CA ARG A 45 5.96 -5.96 -2.90
C ARG A 45 4.64 -5.36 -3.37
N ARG A 46 4.21 -5.82 -4.54
CA ARG A 46 2.98 -5.38 -5.20
C ARG A 46 1.83 -6.08 -4.49
N MET A 47 0.88 -5.29 -4.04
CA MET A 47 -0.38 -5.77 -3.50
C MET A 47 -1.54 -5.18 -4.29
N VAL A 48 -2.71 -5.79 -4.18
CA VAL A 48 -3.95 -5.29 -4.78
C VAL A 48 -4.87 -4.71 -3.71
N VAL A 49 -5.61 -3.67 -4.06
CA VAL A 49 -6.68 -3.12 -3.22
C VAL A 49 -8.01 -3.49 -3.86
N LEU A 50 -8.85 -4.20 -3.11
CA LEU A 50 -10.19 -4.58 -3.54
C LEU A 50 -11.22 -3.86 -2.69
N ARG A 51 -11.94 -2.91 -3.31
CA ARG A 51 -13.11 -2.29 -2.71
C ARG A 51 -14.35 -3.03 -3.17
N VAL A 52 -14.86 -3.90 -2.31
CA VAL A 52 -15.96 -4.80 -2.65
C VAL A 52 -17.28 -4.29 -2.07
N GLN A 53 -18.32 -4.27 -2.88
CA GLN A 53 -19.68 -3.88 -2.46
C GLN A 53 -20.69 -5.02 -2.62
N VAL A 54 -20.39 -6.02 -3.45
CA VAL A 54 -21.25 -7.17 -3.73
C VAL A 54 -20.51 -8.47 -3.47
N PHE A 55 -21.24 -9.48 -3.00
CA PHE A 55 -20.64 -10.76 -2.61
C PHE A 55 -19.97 -11.52 -3.78
N SER A 56 -20.42 -11.32 -5.02
CA SER A 56 -19.86 -11.99 -6.20
C SER A 56 -18.36 -11.73 -6.39
N ASP A 57 -17.87 -10.58 -5.96
CA ASP A 57 -16.48 -10.16 -6.17
C ASP A 57 -15.55 -10.76 -5.11
N ALA A 58 -16.10 -11.36 -4.04
CA ALA A 58 -15.31 -12.02 -3.01
C ALA A 58 -14.44 -13.14 -3.58
N ARG A 59 -14.87 -13.77 -4.69
CA ARG A 59 -14.09 -14.80 -5.39
C ARG A 59 -12.71 -14.30 -5.83
N GLU A 60 -12.61 -13.04 -6.23
CA GLU A 60 -11.36 -12.43 -6.71
C GLU A 60 -10.29 -12.38 -5.60
N VAL A 61 -10.73 -12.20 -4.34
CA VAL A 61 -9.85 -12.27 -3.16
C VAL A 61 -9.10 -13.60 -3.10
N ALA A 62 -9.79 -14.70 -3.36
CA ALA A 62 -9.20 -16.03 -3.36
C ALA A 62 -8.20 -16.22 -4.51
N GLU A 63 -8.54 -15.71 -5.70
CA GLU A 63 -7.65 -15.81 -6.87
C GLU A 63 -6.31 -15.10 -6.62
N TYR A 64 -6.33 -13.91 -6.03
CA TYR A 64 -5.09 -13.19 -5.70
C TYR A 64 -4.27 -13.90 -4.63
N LEU A 65 -4.90 -14.40 -3.57
CA LEU A 65 -4.17 -15.13 -2.52
C LEU A 65 -3.57 -16.44 -3.04
N ILE A 66 -4.29 -17.17 -3.90
CA ILE A 66 -3.74 -18.36 -4.60
C ILE A 66 -2.52 -17.97 -5.45
N ALA A 67 -2.58 -16.83 -6.12
CA ALA A 67 -1.46 -16.28 -6.90
C ALA A 67 -0.33 -15.66 -6.05
N GLN A 68 -0.36 -15.81 -4.72
CA GLN A 68 0.61 -15.22 -3.79
C GLN A 68 0.67 -13.69 -3.83
N ILE A 69 -0.45 -13.03 -4.17
CA ILE A 69 -0.57 -11.57 -4.19
C ILE A 69 -1.35 -11.13 -2.93
N PRO A 70 -0.79 -10.26 -2.07
CA PRO A 70 -1.51 -9.72 -0.92
C PRO A 70 -2.69 -8.83 -1.32
N VAL A 71 -3.75 -8.86 -0.51
CA VAL A 71 -5.00 -8.13 -0.78
C VAL A 71 -5.30 -7.18 0.37
N LEU A 72 -5.48 -5.89 0.09
CA LEU A 72 -6.16 -4.95 0.98
C LEU A 72 -7.64 -4.95 0.64
N LEU A 73 -8.45 -5.62 1.45
CA LEU A 73 -9.88 -5.72 1.30
C LEU A 73 -10.58 -4.57 2.03
N ASP A 74 -11.18 -3.66 1.27
CA ASP A 74 -11.96 -2.53 1.76
C ASP A 74 -13.47 -2.81 1.60
N LEU A 75 -14.15 -3.00 2.74
CA LEU A 75 -15.58 -3.25 2.85
C LEU A 75 -16.33 -2.01 3.39
N THR A 76 -15.71 -0.83 3.39
CA THR A 76 -16.29 0.39 3.98
C THR A 76 -17.60 0.79 3.32
N SER A 77 -17.75 0.52 2.02
CA SER A 77 -18.95 0.84 1.24
C SER A 77 -19.94 -0.32 1.11
N ALA A 78 -19.61 -1.51 1.64
CA ALA A 78 -20.51 -2.65 1.59
C ALA A 78 -21.61 -2.54 2.65
N GLU A 79 -22.82 -3.02 2.32
CA GLU A 79 -23.86 -3.20 3.33
C GLU A 79 -23.41 -4.18 4.41
N THR A 80 -23.85 -3.98 5.65
CA THR A 80 -23.41 -4.76 6.82
C THR A 80 -23.50 -6.27 6.60
N ASP A 81 -24.59 -6.76 6.01
CA ASP A 81 -24.77 -8.21 5.81
C ASP A 81 -23.92 -8.75 4.66
N VAL A 82 -23.67 -7.94 3.62
CA VAL A 82 -22.75 -8.29 2.54
C VAL A 82 -21.31 -8.32 3.06
N ALA A 83 -20.89 -7.32 3.85
CA ALA A 83 -19.57 -7.25 4.46
C ALA A 83 -19.28 -8.48 5.34
N LYS A 84 -20.24 -8.90 6.18
CA LYS A 84 -20.12 -10.12 6.99
C LYS A 84 -19.91 -11.36 6.12
N ARG A 85 -20.73 -11.53 5.09
CA ARG A 85 -20.62 -12.68 4.18
C ARG A 85 -19.27 -12.72 3.45
N ILE A 86 -18.78 -11.56 2.99
CA ILE A 86 -17.46 -11.47 2.35
C ILE A 86 -16.35 -11.79 3.35
N LEU A 87 -16.47 -11.32 4.59
CA LEU A 87 -15.49 -11.60 5.64
C LEU A 87 -15.47 -13.09 6.02
N ASP A 88 -16.64 -13.72 6.17
CA ASP A 88 -16.78 -15.16 6.42
C ASP A 88 -16.12 -15.97 5.30
N PHE A 89 -16.45 -15.65 4.04
CA PHE A 89 -15.82 -16.27 2.88
C PHE A 89 -14.29 -16.10 2.89
N SER A 90 -13.82 -14.87 3.10
CA SER A 90 -12.38 -14.55 3.11
C SER A 90 -11.66 -15.25 4.24
N SER A 91 -12.29 -15.40 5.41
CA SER A 91 -11.71 -16.14 6.54
C SER A 91 -11.55 -17.63 6.23
N GLY A 92 -12.52 -18.23 5.51
CA GLY A 92 -12.42 -19.60 5.02
C GLY A 92 -11.29 -19.80 4.01
N VAL A 93 -11.12 -18.85 3.09
CA VAL A 93 -10.01 -18.84 2.11
C VAL A 93 -8.67 -18.72 2.82
N VAL A 94 -8.54 -17.74 3.72
CA VAL A 94 -7.31 -17.50 4.49
C VAL A 94 -6.93 -18.74 5.30
N PHE A 95 -7.89 -19.35 5.99
CA PHE A 95 -7.67 -20.59 6.74
C PHE A 95 -7.26 -21.75 5.82
N GLY A 96 -7.98 -21.95 4.71
CA GLY A 96 -7.71 -23.03 3.76
C GLY A 96 -6.34 -22.94 3.08
N LEU A 97 -5.81 -21.73 2.91
CA LEU A 97 -4.50 -21.47 2.29
C LEU A 97 -3.37 -21.28 3.31
N GLY A 98 -3.64 -21.36 4.62
CA GLY A 98 -2.64 -21.05 5.66
C GLY A 98 -2.13 -19.60 5.59
N SER A 99 -2.93 -18.69 5.04
CA SER A 99 -2.62 -17.27 4.92
C SER A 99 -2.95 -16.52 6.22
N GLY A 100 -2.50 -15.27 6.33
CA GLY A 100 -2.83 -14.35 7.42
C GLY A 100 -3.97 -13.39 7.06
N MET A 101 -4.76 -12.99 8.06
CA MET A 101 -5.73 -11.89 7.96
C MET A 101 -5.50 -10.92 9.12
N HIS A 102 -5.29 -9.64 8.78
CA HIS A 102 -4.98 -8.58 9.73
C HIS A 102 -5.98 -7.45 9.54
N ARG A 103 -6.49 -6.90 10.64
CA ARG A 103 -7.41 -5.77 10.56
C ARG A 103 -6.62 -4.47 10.53
N VAL A 104 -6.81 -3.68 9.48
CA VAL A 104 -6.15 -2.38 9.29
C VAL A 104 -7.05 -1.24 9.75
N ASP A 105 -8.37 -1.36 9.56
CA ASP A 105 -9.39 -0.44 10.05
C ASP A 105 -10.73 -1.18 10.28
N ARG A 106 -11.81 -0.49 10.66
CA ARG A 106 -13.11 -1.07 11.03
C ARG A 106 -13.60 -2.09 9.99
N ASN A 107 -13.55 -1.73 8.72
CA ASN A 107 -14.00 -2.54 7.59
C ASN A 107 -12.89 -2.73 6.55
N VAL A 108 -11.61 -2.60 6.96
CA VAL A 108 -10.47 -2.74 6.06
C VAL A 108 -9.53 -3.80 6.61
N PHE A 109 -9.20 -4.79 5.78
CA PHE A 109 -8.43 -5.97 6.17
C PHE A 109 -7.29 -6.21 5.19
N LEU A 110 -6.11 -6.54 5.70
CA LEU A 110 -4.99 -7.05 4.93
C LEU A 110 -5.02 -8.57 4.96
N LEU A 111 -5.10 -9.20 3.79
CA LEU A 111 -4.93 -10.64 3.63
C LEU A 111 -3.54 -10.89 3.05
N ALA A 112 -2.71 -11.58 3.83
CA ALA A 112 -1.31 -11.83 3.53
C ALA A 112 -1.11 -13.31 3.18
N PRO A 113 -0.57 -13.66 2.00
CA PRO A 113 -0.24 -15.03 1.65
C PRO A 113 0.70 -15.69 2.67
N VAL A 114 0.72 -17.02 2.68
CA VAL A 114 1.62 -17.80 3.54
C VAL A 114 3.09 -17.39 3.33
N GLY A 115 3.84 -17.22 4.43
CA GLY A 115 5.26 -16.84 4.40
C GLY A 115 5.53 -15.34 4.28
N MET A 116 4.49 -14.49 4.16
CA MET A 116 4.65 -13.04 4.25
C MET A 116 4.62 -12.58 5.72
N GLU A 117 5.67 -11.89 6.15
CA GLU A 117 5.71 -11.23 7.46
C GLU A 117 5.00 -9.87 7.41
N VAL A 118 4.17 -9.60 8.42
CA VAL A 118 3.44 -8.35 8.58
C VAL A 118 3.76 -7.76 9.95
N GLU A 119 4.36 -6.57 9.98
CA GLU A 119 4.68 -5.84 11.20
C GLU A 119 3.70 -4.67 11.43
N GLY A 120 3.46 -4.30 12.69
CA GLY A 120 2.71 -3.10 13.05
C GLY A 120 1.19 -3.17 12.84
N VAL A 121 0.65 -4.28 12.34
CA VAL A 121 -0.80 -4.52 12.22
C VAL A 121 -1.19 -5.62 13.20
N GLU A 122 -2.02 -5.30 14.20
CA GLU A 122 -2.50 -6.32 15.14
C GLU A 122 -3.26 -7.42 14.37
N ALA A 123 -2.84 -8.67 14.55
CA ALA A 123 -3.57 -9.82 14.04
C ALA A 123 -4.92 -9.86 14.76
N ALA A 124 -6.01 -9.63 14.02
CA ALA A 124 -7.34 -9.87 14.55
C ALA A 124 -7.49 -11.38 14.69
N ALA A 125 -7.28 -11.90 15.90
CA ALA A 125 -7.63 -13.27 16.20
C ALA A 125 -9.12 -13.45 15.91
N VAL A 126 -9.44 -14.29 14.91
CA VAL A 126 -10.83 -14.70 14.64
C VAL A 126 -11.32 -15.38 15.91
N PRO A 127 -12.32 -14.84 16.63
CA PRO A 127 -12.78 -15.44 17.87
C PRO A 127 -13.32 -16.83 17.55
N ARG A 128 -12.75 -17.85 18.20
CA ARG A 128 -13.32 -19.20 18.17
C ARG A 128 -14.58 -19.18 19.03
N SER A 129 -15.72 -19.45 18.42
CA SER A 129 -17.00 -19.68 19.10
C SER A 129 -16.95 -20.90 20.02
#